data_AF-A0A7Y2Y9C3-F1
#
_entry.id   AF-A0A7Y2Y9C3-F1
#
_cell.length_a   1.000
_cell.length_b   1.000
_cell.length_c   1.000
_cell.angle_alpha   90.00
_cell.angle_beta   90.00
_cell.angle_gamma   90.00
#
_symmetry.space_group_name_H-M   'P 1'
#
loop_
_entity.id
_entity.type
_entity.pdbx_description
1 polymer ?
#
loop_
_entity_poly.entity_id
_entity_poly.type
_entity_poly.pdbx_seq_one_letter_code
_entity_poly.pdbx_strand_id
1 'polypeptide(L)' 'IIKEPLGGAHNDREKTFLTVRDTIAKSYEEFKNLSPKELVKQRMEKYLDMGVYKG' A
#
# COMPACT_ATOMS: atom_id res chain seq x y z
N ILE A 1 3.70 -2.04 5.42
CA ILE A 1 4.62 -3.22 5.37
C ILE A 1 3.81 -4.43 5.82
N ILE A 2 3.76 -5.49 5.01
CA ILE A 2 3.06 -6.74 5.34
C ILE A 2 4.06 -7.68 6.01
N LYS A 3 3.70 -8.31 7.13
CA LYS A 3 4.58 -9.27 7.81
C LYS A 3 4.63 -10.58 7.04
N GLU A 4 5.83 -11.10 6.81
CA GLU A 4 6.01 -12.42 6.22
C GLU A 4 5.74 -13.54 7.25
N PRO A 5 5.35 -14.74 6.78
CA PRO A 5 5.31 -15.94 7.60
C PRO A 5 6.69 -16.29 8.18
N LEU A 6 6.69 -17.09 9.26
CA LEU A 6 7.93 -17.63 9.82
C LEU A 6 8.63 -18.50 8.76
N GLY A 7 9.91 -18.26 8.51
CA GLY A 7 10.65 -18.91 7.41
C GLY A 7 10.56 -18.17 6.06
N GLY A 8 9.84 -17.05 6.00
CA GLY A 8 9.73 -16.18 4.84
C GLY A 8 8.54 -16.47 3.93
N ALA A 9 8.26 -15.55 3.01
CA ALA A 9 7.12 -15.62 2.09
C ALA A 9 7.07 -16.88 1.21
N HIS A 10 8.23 -17.47 0.91
CA HIS A 10 8.32 -18.68 0.11
C HIS A 10 8.00 -19.97 0.90
N ASN A 11 8.13 -19.93 2.23
CA ASN A 11 7.88 -21.06 3.11
C ASN A 11 6.38 -21.35 3.25
N ASP A 12 5.57 -20.29 3.37
CA ASP A 12 4.11 -20.36 3.44
C ASP A 12 3.49 -19.42 2.40
N ARG A 13 3.43 -19.94 1.17
CA ARG A 13 2.94 -19.22 0.00
C ARG A 13 1.45 -18.92 0.11
N GLU A 14 0.67 -19.88 0.59
CA GLU A 14 -0.79 -19.72 0.73
C GLU A 14 -1.11 -18.55 1.66
N LYS A 15 -0.52 -18.54 2.85
CA LYS A 15 -0.71 -17.43 3.80
C LYS A 15 -0.22 -16.11 3.23
N THR A 16 0.89 -16.11 2.51
CA THR A 16 1.39 -14.90 1.84
C THR A 16 0.37 -14.37 0.84
N PHE A 17 -0.18 -15.22 -0.03
CA PHE A 17 -1.18 -14.81 -1.03
C PHE A 17 -2.45 -14.27 -0.39
N LEU A 18 -2.97 -14.93 0.65
CA LEU A 18 -4.15 -14.46 1.38
C LEU A 18 -3.88 -13.10 2.02
N THR A 19 -2.73 -12.94 2.68
CA THR A 19 -2.38 -11.68 3.36
C THR A 19 -2.21 -10.54 2.34
N VAL A 20 -1.60 -10.81 1.18
CA VAL A 20 -1.46 -9.83 0.10
C VAL A 20 -2.82 -9.45 -0.48
N ARG A 21 -3.68 -10.44 -0.78
CA ARG A 21 -5.05 -10.19 -1.26
C ARG A 21 -5.81 -9.28 -0.31
N ASP A 22 -5.82 -9.62 0.98
CA ASP A 22 -6.57 -8.88 1.99
C ASP A 22 -6.03 -7.45 2.16
N THR A 23 -4.70 -7.28 2.06
CA THR A 23 -4.08 -5.95 2.11
C THR A 23 -4.46 -5.11 0.89
N ILE A 24 -4.46 -5.67 -0.31
CA ILE A 24 -4.89 -4.98 -1.53
C ILE A 24 -6.36 -4.56 -1.42
N ALA A 25 -7.24 -5.47 -1.00
CA ALA A 25 -8.66 -5.19 -0.81
C ALA A 25 -8.87 -4.05 0.20
N LYS A 26 -8.14 -4.08 1.32
CA LYS A 26 -8.20 -3.02 2.33
C LYS A 26 -7.76 -1.66 1.78
N SER A 27 -6.63 -1.60 1.06
CA SER A 27 -6.18 -0.37 0.43
C SER A 27 -7.17 0.15 -0.62
N TYR A 28 -7.80 -0.74 -1.39
CA TYR A 28 -8.86 -0.34 -2.32
C TYR A 28 -10.04 0.30 -1.57
N GLU A 29 -10.50 -0.33 -0.49
CA GLU A 29 -11.59 0.19 0.35
C GLU A 29 -11.28 1.58 0.94
N GLU A 30 -10.02 1.86 1.28
CA GLU A 30 -9.57 3.18 1.75
C GLU A 30 -9.71 4.27 0.67
N PHE A 31 -9.50 3.93 -0.61
CA PHE A 31 -9.48 4.91 -1.69
C PHE A 31 -10.76 4.95 -2.55
N LYS A 32 -11.61 3.91 -2.50
CA LYS A 32 -12.74 3.74 -3.45
C LYS A 32 -13.78 4.85 -3.40
N ASN A 33 -13.93 5.50 -2.25
CA ASN A 33 -14.94 6.55 -2.03
C ASN A 33 -14.40 7.96 -2.34
N LEU A 34 -13.13 8.09 -2.67
CA LEU A 34 -12.54 9.38 -3.03
C LEU A 34 -12.91 9.75 -4.46
N SER A 35 -13.17 11.04 -4.69
CA SER A 35 -13.38 11.53 -6.04
C SER A 35 -12.08 11.47 -6.86
N PRO A 36 -12.17 11.45 -8.21
CA PRO A 36 -10.99 11.53 -9.07
C PRO A 36 -10.07 12.72 -8.75
N LYS A 37 -10.65 13.87 -8.37
CA LYS A 37 -9.87 15.06 -7.99
C LYS A 37 -9.08 14.85 -6.70
N GLU A 38 -9.69 14.25 -5.69
CA GLU A 38 -9.03 13.95 -4.41
C GLU A 38 -7.93 12.90 -4.59
N LEU A 39 -8.16 11.87 -5.41
CA LEU A 39 -7.14 10.85 -5.73
C LEU A 39 -5.90 11.47 -6.38
N VAL A 40 -6.10 12.38 -7.34
CA VAL A 40 -5.00 13.08 -8.01
C VAL A 40 -4.27 13.98 -7.01
N LYS A 41 -5.01 14.75 -6.20
CA LYS A 41 -4.44 15.64 -5.17
C LYS A 41 -3.57 14.87 -4.17
N GLN A 42 -4.10 13.81 -3.56
CA GLN A 42 -3.35 12.99 -2.58
C GLN A 42 -2.10 12.36 -3.20
N ARG A 43 -2.19 11.92 -4.47
CA ARG A 43 -1.02 11.40 -5.19
C ARG A 43 0.05 12.46 -5.37
N MET A 44 -0.33 13.67 -5.77
CA MET A 44 0.61 14.79 -5.95
C MET A 44 1.29 15.14 -4.63
N GLU A 45 0.52 15.34 -3.55
CA GLU A 45 1.04 15.65 -2.21
C GLU A 45 2.05 14.58 -1.75
N LYS A 46 1.69 13.29 -1.89
CA LYS A 46 2.58 12.18 -1.54
C LYS A 46 3.96 12.28 -2.19
N TYR A 47 4.04 12.64 -3.47
CA TYR A 47 5.31 12.71 -4.17
C TYR A 47 6.04 14.05 -3.96
N LEU A 48 5.31 15.14 -3.72
CA LEU A 48 5.90 16.44 -3.38
C LEU A 48 6.60 16.38 -2.01
N ASP A 49 6.03 15.63 -1.06
CA ASP A 49 6.60 15.45 0.27
C ASP A 49 7.79 14.47 0.30
N MET A 50 8.08 13.79 -0.82
CA MET A 50 9.19 12.85 -0.91
C MET A 50 10.51 13.56 -1.22
N GLY A 51 11.40 13.55 -0.24
CA GLY A 51 12.75 14.10 -0.36
C GLY A 51 12.86 15.44 0.35
N VAL A 52 13.71 15.48 1.38
CA VAL A 52 14.02 16.73 2.09
C VAL A 52 15.36 17.24 1.56
N TYR A 53 15.31 18.28 0.74
CA TYR A 53 16.52 18.99 0.32
C TYR A 53 16.98 19.89 1.47
N LYS A 54 18.10 19.53 2.10
CA LYS A 54 18.88 20.43 2.96
C LYS A 54 20.10 20.84 2.16
N GLY A 55 20.02 22.01 1.54
CA GLY A 55 21.17 22.69 0.92
C GLY A 55 22.12 23.26 1.96
#